data_AF-A0A414A7Q2-F1
#
_entry.id   AF-A0A414A7Q2-F1
#
_cell.length_a   1.000
_cell.length_b   1.000
_cell.length_c   1.000
_cell.angle_alpha   90.00
_cell.angle_beta   90.00
_cell.angle_gamma   90.00
#
_symmetry.space_group_name_H-M   'P 1'
#
loop_
_entity.id
_entity.type
_entity.pdbx_description
1 polymer ?
#
loop_
_entity_poly.entity_id
_entity_poly.type
_entity_poly.pdbx_seq_one_letter_code
_entity_poly.pdbx_strand_id
1 'polypeptide(L)'
;MQVHRLEDYRIHNRQGRSRGTGGYYVNRMGHKKETMVYSVYYETDAGEFSPEQWLEIMRECVAASGSEALLQRIIDHVKASCMWLKKDAEREEYALDILAGRIYRQGHAWSDFSTEGISENTAYVFDFQGESA
;
A
#
# COMPACT_ATOMS: atom_id res chain seq x y z
N MET A 1 -16.21 -7.93 12.62
CA MET A 1 -15.41 -6.72 12.86
C MET A 1 -13.96 -7.14 13.00
N GLN A 2 -13.13 -6.80 12.02
CA GLN A 2 -11.69 -6.98 12.09
C GLN A 2 -11.03 -5.61 12.32
N VAL A 3 -9.95 -5.59 13.08
CA VAL A 3 -9.20 -4.37 13.38
C VAL A 3 -7.78 -4.59 12.87
N HIS A 4 -7.37 -3.77 11.91
CA HIS A 4 -6.03 -3.79 11.35
C HIS A 4 -5.27 -2.57 11.83
N ARG A 5 -4.00 -2.77 12.17
CA ARG A 5 -3.09 -1.66 12.45
C ARG A 5 -2.49 -1.16 11.15
N LEU A 6 -2.01 0.07 11.15
CA LEU A 6 -1.23 0.64 10.03
C LEU A 6 -0.14 -0.32 9.54
N GLU A 7 0.54 -1.02 10.46
CA GLU A 7 1.63 -1.93 10.10
C GLU A 7 1.17 -3.18 9.36
N ASP A 8 -0.07 -3.59 9.56
CA ASP A 8 -0.66 -4.76 8.90
C ASP A 8 -0.91 -4.49 7.40
N TYR A 9 -0.79 -3.23 6.96
CA TYR A 9 -0.83 -2.83 5.55
C TYR A 9 0.53 -2.83 4.85
N ARG A 10 1.61 -3.25 5.51
CA ARG A 10 2.92 -3.42 4.86
C ARG A 10 2.80 -4.36 3.66
N ILE A 11 3.39 -3.97 2.53
CA ILE A 11 3.38 -4.78 1.31
C ILE A 11 4.37 -5.93 1.46
N HIS A 12 3.88 -7.16 1.44
CA HIS A 12 4.71 -8.36 1.35
C HIS A 12 5.04 -8.68 -0.10
N ASN A 13 4.05 -8.55 -0.98
CA ASN A 13 4.20 -8.89 -2.38
C ASN A 13 3.31 -8.03 -3.29
N ARG A 14 3.85 -7.71 -4.47
CA ARG A 14 3.12 -7.05 -5.56
C ARG A 14 2.77 -8.10 -6.61
N GLN A 15 1.50 -8.50 -6.65
CA GLN A 15 1.02 -9.56 -7.53
C GLN A 15 0.31 -8.98 -8.75
N GLY A 16 0.65 -9.47 -9.94
CA GLY A 16 -0.10 -9.23 -11.17
C GLY A 16 -0.89 -10.46 -11.58
N ARG A 17 -2.21 -10.37 -11.68
CA ARG A 17 -3.07 -11.49 -12.09
C ARG A 17 -4.06 -11.05 -13.15
N SER A 18 -4.32 -11.97 -14.09
CA SER A 18 -5.42 -11.82 -15.04
C SER A 18 -6.71 -12.29 -14.36
N ARG A 19 -7.70 -11.40 -14.19
CA ARG A 19 -9.01 -11.73 -13.63
C ARG A 19 -10.10 -11.48 -14.67
N GLY A 20 -11.13 -12.31 -14.61
CA GLY A 20 -12.31 -12.18 -15.44
C GLY A 20 -13.12 -10.95 -15.03
N THR A 21 -13.58 -10.16 -16.00
CA THR A 21 -14.39 -8.97 -15.74
C THR A 21 -15.88 -9.27 -15.57
N GLY A 22 -16.28 -10.55 -15.64
CA GLY A 22 -17.69 -10.95 -15.78
C GLY A 22 -18.31 -10.62 -17.14
N GLY A 23 -17.60 -9.85 -17.98
CA GLY A 23 -17.95 -9.61 -19.38
C GLY A 23 -17.54 -10.79 -20.26
N TYR A 24 -18.28 -11.03 -21.33
CA TYR A 24 -17.98 -12.11 -22.27
C TYR A 24 -17.97 -11.60 -23.71
N TYR A 25 -17.09 -12.18 -24.53
CA TYR A 25 -17.04 -11.96 -25.98
C TYR A 25 -17.13 -13.28 -26.73
N VAL A 26 -17.64 -13.23 -27.95
CA VAL A 26 -17.67 -14.39 -28.86
C VAL A 26 -16.42 -14.33 -29.72
N ASN A 27 -15.56 -15.36 -29.63
CA ASN A 27 -14.36 -15.41 -30.44
C ASN A 27 -14.69 -15.74 -31.91
N ARG A 28 -13.70 -15.67 -32.81
CA ARG A 28 -13.86 -15.98 -34.23
C ARG A 28 -14.40 -17.39 -34.52
N MET A 29 -14.24 -18.33 -33.57
CA MET A 29 -14.72 -19.71 -33.67
C MET A 29 -16.13 -19.90 -33.06
N GLY A 30 -16.80 -18.83 -32.64
CA GLY A 30 -18.14 -18.89 -32.04
C GLY A 30 -18.17 -19.25 -30.56
N HIS A 31 -17.01 -19.38 -29.89
CA HIS A 31 -16.97 -19.73 -28.48
C HIS A 31 -17.09 -18.50 -27.59
N LYS A 32 -17.97 -18.58 -26.58
CA LYS A 32 -18.08 -17.57 -25.52
C LYS A 32 -16.85 -17.65 -24.62
N LYS A 33 -16.07 -16.57 -24.56
CA LYS A 33 -14.90 -16.43 -23.69
C LYS A 33 -15.10 -15.25 -22.76
N GLU A 34 -14.67 -15.42 -21.52
CA GLU A 34 -14.67 -14.32 -20.56
C GLU A 34 -13.60 -13.31 -20.95
N THR A 35 -13.96 -12.03 -20.88
CA THR A 35 -13.02 -10.93 -21.03
C THR A 35 -12.14 -10.89 -19.79
N MET A 36 -10.85 -11.09 -20.01
CA MET A 36 -9.84 -11.05 -18.95
C MET A 36 -9.15 -9.70 -18.95
N VAL A 37 -8.92 -9.13 -17.77
CA VAL A 37 -8.11 -7.92 -17.59
C VAL A 37 -6.97 -8.23 -16.64
N TYR A 38 -5.79 -7.75 -16.98
CA TYR A 38 -4.64 -7.80 -16.08
C TYR A 38 -4.77 -6.71 -15.02
N SER A 39 -4.70 -7.12 -13.75
CA SER A 39 -4.81 -6.25 -12.59
C SER A 39 -3.68 -6.53 -11.62
N VAL A 40 -3.23 -5.47 -10.94
CA VAL A 40 -2.17 -5.54 -9.92
C VAL A 40 -2.83 -5.42 -8.55
N TYR A 41 -2.31 -6.16 -7.57
CA TYR A 41 -2.74 -6.14 -6.18
C TYR A 41 -1.54 -6.22 -5.23
N TYR A 42 -1.72 -5.66 -4.03
CA TYR A 42 -0.78 -5.72 -2.93
C TYR A 42 -1.29 -6.71 -1.89
N GLU A 43 -0.43 -7.66 -1.56
CA GLU A 43 -0.65 -8.63 -0.49
C GLU A 43 -0.08 -8.06 0.81
N THR A 44 -0.95 -7.89 1.81
CA THR A 44 -0.62 -7.38 3.14
C THR A 44 -1.22 -8.31 4.20
N ASP A 45 -0.87 -8.13 5.48
CA ASP A 45 -1.48 -8.89 6.58
C ASP A 45 -2.98 -8.55 6.75
N ALA A 46 -3.41 -7.38 6.28
CA ALA A 46 -4.80 -6.96 6.25
C ALA A 46 -5.59 -7.48 5.03
N GLY A 47 -4.95 -8.10 4.05
CA GLY A 47 -5.60 -8.70 2.88
C GLY A 47 -5.00 -8.30 1.52
N GLU A 48 -5.76 -8.54 0.45
CA GLU A 48 -5.40 -8.13 -0.91
C GLU A 48 -6.07 -6.80 -1.29
N PHE A 49 -5.29 -5.80 -1.69
CA PHE A 49 -5.80 -4.47 -2.08
C PHE A 49 -5.34 -4.08 -3.48
N SER A 50 -6.15 -3.33 -4.23
CA SER A 50 -5.63 -2.65 -5.42
C SER A 50 -4.65 -1.54 -4.99
N PRO A 51 -3.69 -1.13 -5.85
CA PRO A 51 -2.78 -0.04 -5.54
C PRO A 51 -3.51 1.25 -5.12
N GLU A 52 -4.61 1.58 -5.79
CA GLU A 52 -5.41 2.78 -5.52
C GLU A 52 -6.09 2.70 -4.16
N GLN A 53 -6.71 1.56 -3.84
CA GLN A 53 -7.36 1.32 -2.54
C GLN A 53 -6.35 1.34 -1.39
N TRP A 54 -5.21 0.69 -1.58
CA TRP A 54 -4.15 0.66 -0.58
C TRP A 54 -3.62 2.07 -0.29
N LEU A 55 -3.40 2.87 -1.34
CA LEU A 55 -2.92 4.24 -1.21
C LEU A 55 -3.90 5.14 -0.44
N GLU A 56 -5.19 5.00 -0.71
CA GLU A 56 -6.26 5.72 -0.02
C GLU A 56 -6.26 5.39 1.48
N ILE A 57 -6.30 4.09 1.82
CA ILE A 57 -6.28 3.62 3.21
C ILE A 57 -5.02 4.09 3.95
N MET A 58 -3.86 4.01 3.30
CA MET A 58 -2.60 4.43 3.92
C MET A 58 -2.55 5.93 4.19
N ARG A 59 -3.08 6.76 3.28
CA ARG A 59 -3.18 8.22 3.52
C ARG A 59 -4.12 8.54 4.67
N GLU A 60 -5.25 7.85 4.78
CA GLU A 60 -6.17 7.99 5.91
C GLU A 60 -5.51 7.56 7.23
N CYS A 61 -4.77 6.45 7.23
CA CYS A 61 -4.00 6.00 8.38
C CYS A 61 -2.96 7.03 8.83
N VAL A 62 -2.27 7.68 7.89
CA VAL A 62 -1.29 8.72 8.21
C VAL A 62 -1.98 9.94 8.81
N ALA A 63 -3.10 10.39 8.24
CA ALA A 63 -3.87 11.52 8.76
C ALA A 63 -4.45 11.24 10.16
N ALA A 64 -4.97 10.03 10.38
CA ALA A 64 -5.53 9.63 11.67
C ALA A 64 -4.46 9.47 12.77
N SER A 65 -3.24 9.07 12.39
CA SER A 65 -2.12 8.92 13.33
C SER A 65 -1.36 10.23 13.59
N GLY A 66 -1.55 11.27 12.77
CA GLY A 66 -0.73 12.48 12.83
C GLY A 66 0.72 12.24 12.36
N SER A 67 0.93 11.24 11.50
CA SER A 67 2.25 10.80 11.04
C SER A 67 2.73 11.53 9.78
N GLU A 68 2.09 12.64 9.38
CA GLU A 68 2.42 13.38 8.13
C GLU A 68 3.84 13.91 8.14
N ALA A 69 4.30 14.44 9.29
CA ALA A 69 5.67 14.92 9.44
C ALA A 69 6.69 13.78 9.31
N LEU A 70 6.35 12.59 9.82
CA LEU A 70 7.18 11.40 9.69
C LEU A 70 7.24 10.94 8.23
N LEU A 71 6.08 10.85 7.56
CA LEU A 71 5.98 10.49 6.16
C LEU A 71 6.79 11.45 5.28
N GLN A 72 6.67 12.76 5.48
CA GLN A 72 7.42 13.75 4.71
C GLN A 72 8.93 13.56 4.88
N ARG A 73 9.38 13.27 6.11
CA ARG A 73 10.80 13.00 6.38
C ARG A 73 11.30 11.73 5.68
N ILE A 74 10.47 10.69 5.64
CA ILE A 74 10.77 9.46 4.89
C ILE A 74 10.86 9.78 3.38
N ILE A 75 9.93 10.56 2.84
CA ILE A 75 9.93 10.98 1.43
C ILE A 75 11.21 11.75 1.10
N ASP A 76 11.63 12.69 1.95
CA ASP A 76 12.84 13.48 1.74
C ASP A 76 14.10 12.60 1.74
N HIS A 77 14.17 11.62 2.65
CA HIS A 77 15.26 10.64 2.67
C HIS A 77 15.25 9.75 1.41
N VAL A 78 14.08 9.23 1.02
CA VAL A 78 13.89 8.44 -0.21
C VAL A 78 14.29 9.25 -1.45
N LYS A 79 13.97 10.54 -1.50
CA LYS A 79 14.32 11.41 -2.62
C LYS A 79 15.84 11.61 -2.76
N ALA A 80 16.56 11.64 -1.64
CA ALA A 80 18.02 11.74 -1.63
C ALA A 80 18.70 10.40 -1.97
N SER A 81 18.18 9.29 -1.43
CA SER A 81 18.83 7.97 -1.49
C SER A 81 18.39 7.11 -2.68
N CYS A 82 17.13 7.20 -3.10
CA CYS A 82 16.53 6.34 -4.12
C CYS A 82 16.36 7.06 -5.48
N MET A 83 17.48 7.34 -6.14
CA MET A 83 17.51 8.06 -7.42
C MET A 83 16.79 7.33 -8.59
N TRP A 84 16.45 6.05 -8.43
CA TRP A 84 15.68 5.27 -9.41
C TRP A 84 14.17 5.56 -9.38
N LEU A 85 13.63 6.11 -8.28
CA LEU A 85 12.23 6.55 -8.20
C LEU A 85 12.11 7.95 -8.81
N LYS A 86 11.48 8.04 -9.99
CA LYS A 86 11.46 9.29 -10.77
C LYS A 86 10.22 10.14 -10.49
N LYS A 87 9.06 9.52 -10.25
CA LYS A 87 7.80 10.22 -10.03
C LYS A 87 7.54 10.40 -8.55
N ASP A 88 6.88 11.51 -8.19
CA ASP A 88 6.54 11.80 -6.80
C ASP A 88 5.51 10.80 -6.24
N ALA A 89 4.55 10.36 -7.07
CA ALA A 89 3.60 9.31 -6.68
C ALA A 89 4.29 7.97 -6.33
N GLU A 90 5.31 7.58 -7.10
CA GLU A 90 6.07 6.35 -6.84
C GLU A 90 6.91 6.47 -5.55
N ARG A 91 7.38 7.69 -5.22
CA ARG A 91 8.10 7.96 -3.97
C ARG A 91 7.17 7.95 -2.76
N GLU A 92 5.99 8.53 -2.89
CA GLU A 92 4.98 8.55 -1.83
C GLU A 92 4.55 7.13 -1.49
N GLU A 93 4.19 6.32 -2.49
CA GLU A 93 3.80 4.93 -2.30
C GLU A 93 4.91 4.12 -1.59
N TYR A 94 6.15 4.28 -2.05
CA TYR A 94 7.30 3.62 -1.43
C TYR A 94 7.56 4.09 0.01
N ALA A 95 7.41 5.39 0.28
CA ALA A 95 7.55 5.95 1.62
C ALA A 95 6.44 5.46 2.56
N LEU A 96 5.21 5.30 2.07
CA LEU A 96 4.10 4.72 2.83
C LEU A 96 4.36 3.25 3.19
N ASP A 97 4.94 2.46 2.28
CA ASP A 97 5.30 1.07 2.57
C ASP A 97 6.44 0.98 3.60
N ILE A 98 7.44 1.86 3.50
CA ILE A 98 8.48 2.02 4.53
C ILE A 98 7.88 2.39 5.88
N LEU A 99 6.88 3.29 5.89
CA LEU A 99 6.17 3.70 7.10
C LEU A 99 5.39 2.53 7.71
N ALA A 100 4.62 1.81 6.88
CA ALA A 100 3.86 0.63 7.28
C ALA A 100 4.78 -0.44 7.89
N GLY A 101 5.89 -0.76 7.24
CA GLY A 101 6.85 -1.73 7.76
C GLY A 101 7.75 -1.22 8.88
N ARG A 102 7.68 0.08 9.22
CA ARG A 102 8.62 0.78 10.11
C ARG A 102 10.08 0.46 9.76
N ILE A 103 10.39 0.38 8.46
CA ILE A 103 11.66 -0.15 7.94
C ILE A 103 12.84 0.74 8.36
N TYR A 104 12.60 2.04 8.54
CA TYR A 104 13.60 3.00 9.01
C TYR A 104 14.11 2.72 10.43
N ARG A 105 13.43 1.87 11.22
CA ARG A 105 13.94 1.40 12.52
C ARG A 105 14.89 0.20 12.40
N GLN A 106 14.99 -0.39 11.22
CA GLN A 106 15.61 -1.68 11.01
C GLN A 106 16.80 -1.56 10.05
N GLY A 107 18.00 -1.50 10.61
CA GLY A 107 19.25 -1.75 9.88
C GLY A 107 20.11 -0.52 9.57
N HIS A 108 21.32 -0.80 9.08
CA HIS A 108 22.35 0.21 8.82
C HIS A 108 22.02 1.18 7.68
N ALA A 109 21.15 0.80 6.75
CA ALA A 109 20.76 1.67 5.63
C ALA A 109 19.98 2.92 6.05
N TRP A 110 19.54 2.98 7.31
CA TRP A 110 18.80 4.10 7.90
C TRP A 110 19.54 4.70 9.10
N SER A 111 20.85 4.48 9.23
CA SER A 111 21.63 4.92 10.39
C SER A 111 21.65 6.44 10.60
N ASP A 112 21.46 7.20 9.52
CA ASP A 112 21.40 8.66 9.49
C ASP A 112 19.96 9.20 9.60
N PHE A 113 18.96 8.32 9.63
CA PHE A 113 17.56 8.69 9.76
C PHE A 113 17.15 8.83 11.23
N SER A 114 16.78 10.05 11.62
CA SER A 114 16.34 10.34 12.99
C SER A 114 14.83 10.62 13.04
N THR A 115 14.16 9.96 13.98
CA THR A 115 12.76 10.21 14.37
C THR A 115 12.64 11.15 15.57
N GLU A 116 13.75 11.74 16.03
CA GLU A 116 13.73 12.64 17.19
C GLU A 116 12.77 13.81 16.96
N GLY A 117 11.92 14.05 17.97
CA GLY A 117 10.92 15.11 17.96
C GLY A 117 9.64 14.80 17.16
N ILE A 118 9.49 13.60 16.61
CA ILE A 118 8.30 13.19 15.86
C ILE A 118 7.58 12.07 16.61
N SER A 119 6.29 12.24 16.87
CA SER A 119 5.46 11.18 17.45
C SER A 119 5.15 10.12 16.39
N GLU A 120 5.42 8.85 16.72
CA GLU A 120 5.10 7.72 15.86
C GLU A 120 3.89 6.98 16.44
N ASN A 121 2.70 7.38 16.01
CA ASN A 121 1.45 6.79 16.44
C ASN A 121 0.99 5.73 15.42
N THR A 122 0.32 4.68 15.90
CA THR A 122 -0.32 3.67 15.05
C THR A 122 -1.79 4.03 14.86
N ALA A 123 -2.23 4.13 13.61
CA ALA A 123 -3.66 4.16 13.29
C ALA A 123 -4.25 2.75 13.26
N TYR A 124 -5.54 2.66 13.58
CA TYR A 124 -6.32 1.42 13.52
C TYR A 124 -7.45 1.59 12.50
N VAL A 125 -7.54 0.66 11.57
CA VAL A 125 -8.63 0.57 10.59
C VAL A 125 -9.62 -0.48 11.07
N PHE A 126 -10.88 -0.07 11.17
CA PHE A 126 -11.98 -0.94 11.56
C PHE A 126 -12.69 -1.43 10.30
N ASP A 127 -12.46 -2.68 9.91
CA ASP A 127 -13.17 -3.31 8.81
C ASP A 127 -14.47 -3.95 9.32
N PHE A 128 -15.57 -3.35 8.89
CA PHE A 128 -16.92 -3.87 9.07
C PHE A 128 -17.29 -4.71 7.85
N GLN A 129 -16.66 -5.87 7.69
CA GLN A 129 -17.18 -6.88 6.79
C GLN A 129 -18.59 -7.24 7.26
N GLY A 130 -19.60 -6.68 6.60
CA GLY A 130 -20.98 -7.06 6.78
C GLY A 130 -21.09 -8.53 6.38
N GLU A 131 -21.44 -9.39 7.32
CA GLU A 131 -22.01 -10.69 6.98
C GLU A 131 -23.17 -10.39 6.02
N SER A 132 -22.97 -10.74 4.75
CA SER A 132 -24.04 -10.68 3.77
C SER A 132 -25.08 -11.69 4.25
N ALA A 133 -26.17 -11.17 4.83
CA ALA A 133 -27.31 -11.97 5.27
C ALA A 133 -27.97 -12.69 4.11
#